data_AF-A0A967J3A1-F1
#
_entry.id   AF-A0A967J3A1-F1
#
_cell.length_a   1.000
_cell.length_b   1.000
_cell.length_c   1.000
_cell.angle_alpha   90.00
_cell.angle_beta   90.00
_cell.angle_gamma   90.00
#
_symmetry.space_group_name_H-M   'P 1'
#
loop_
_entity.id
_entity.type
_entity.pdbx_description
1 polymer ?
#
loop_
_entity_poly.entity_id
_entity_poly.type
_entity_poly.pdbx_seq_one_letter_code
_entity_poly.pdbx_strand_id
1 'polypeptide(L)'
;AKVIHAECWSHTRRGFEAALDAEPQSAREALALIGAIDKEEAWIRKKRLEGPKKLAARRERCEPRVRAFWGWCDEQCRRTDLLPS
;
A
#
# COMPACT_ATOMS: atom_id res chain seq x y z
N ALA A 1 22.84 0.34 17.05
CA ALA A 1 22.13 1.32 16.20
C ALA A 1 20.64 1.01 16.23
N LYS A 2 19.76 2.01 16.38
CA LYS A 2 18.30 1.81 16.32
C LYS A 2 17.88 1.80 14.85
N VAL A 3 17.33 0.69 14.37
CA VAL A 3 16.73 0.61 13.03
C VAL A 3 15.39 1.32 13.07
N ILE A 4 15.17 2.28 12.18
CA ILE A 4 13.84 2.88 11.95
C ILE A 4 13.32 2.32 10.63
N HIS A 5 12.20 1.59 10.71
CA HIS A 5 11.49 1.14 9.52
C HIS A 5 10.84 2.36 8.86
N ALA A 6 11.30 2.69 7.66
CA ALA A 6 10.79 3.84 6.91
C ALA A 6 9.39 3.60 6.28
N GLU A 7 8.81 2.39 6.46
CA GLU A 7 7.50 1.95 5.95
C GLU A 7 7.15 2.52 4.56
N CYS A 8 8.13 2.47 3.65
CA CYS A 8 7.98 3.10 2.34
C CYS A 8 7.14 2.21 1.43
N TRP A 9 6.03 2.75 0.93
CA TRP A 9 5.18 2.09 -0.08
C TRP A 9 5.95 1.61 -1.32
N SER A 10 7.07 2.26 -1.67
CA SER A 10 7.94 1.83 -2.77
C SER A 10 8.69 0.51 -2.49
N HIS A 11 9.01 0.21 -1.23
CA HIS A 11 9.60 -1.08 -0.86
C HIS A 11 8.51 -2.15 -0.80
N THR A 12 7.35 -1.83 -0.21
CA THR A 12 6.20 -2.74 -0.18
C THR A 12 5.78 -3.17 -1.60
N ARG A 13 5.68 -2.21 -2.53
CA ARG A 13 5.35 -2.49 -3.95
C ARG A 13 6.34 -3.47 -4.59
N ARG A 14 7.65 -3.23 -4.43
CA ARG A 14 8.69 -4.11 -5.00
C ARG A 14 8.59 -5.55 -4.50
N GLY A 15 8.20 -5.74 -3.24
CA GLY A 15 7.93 -7.09 -2.70
C GLY A 15 6.80 -7.80 -3.44
N PHE A 16 5.68 -7.12 -3.68
CA PHE A 16 4.57 -7.69 -4.44
C PHE A 16 4.86 -7.83 -5.94
N GLU A 17 5.68 -6.96 -6.53
CA GLU A 17 6.17 -7.14 -7.91
C GLU A 17 6.96 -8.44 -8.03
N ALA A 18 7.86 -8.74 -7.08
CA ALA A 18 8.60 -10.01 -7.07
C ALA A 18 7.69 -11.23 -6.83
N ALA A 19 6.60 -11.05 -6.08
CA ALA A 19 5.62 -12.12 -5.83
C ALA A 19 4.72 -12.45 -7.03
N LEU A 20 4.76 -11.67 -8.12
CA LEU A 20 3.93 -11.91 -9.31
C LEU A 20 4.20 -13.27 -9.96
N ASP A 21 5.43 -13.77 -9.88
CA ASP A 21 5.80 -15.05 -10.49
C ASP A 21 5.23 -16.26 -9.72
N ALA A 22 5.06 -16.13 -8.40
CA ALA A 22 4.57 -17.21 -7.53
C ALA A 22 3.07 -17.11 -7.26
N GLU A 23 2.59 -15.93 -6.87
CA GLU A 23 1.19 -15.68 -6.47
C GLU A 23 0.58 -14.55 -7.34
N PRO A 24 0.43 -14.75 -8.66
CA PRO A 24 0.08 -13.68 -9.61
C PRO A 24 -1.26 -13.00 -9.32
N GLN A 25 -2.23 -13.70 -8.73
CA GLN A 25 -3.53 -13.11 -8.43
C GLN A 25 -3.43 -12.16 -7.23
N SER A 26 -3.04 -12.67 -6.06
CA SER A 26 -2.90 -11.86 -4.84
C SER A 26 -1.88 -10.74 -5.01
N ALA A 27 -0.77 -10.98 -5.71
CA ALA A 27 0.20 -9.93 -6.00
C ALA A 27 -0.41 -8.78 -6.82
N ARG A 28 -1.21 -9.06 -7.85
CA ARG A 28 -1.88 -8.01 -8.64
C ARG A 28 -2.91 -7.23 -7.81
N GLU A 29 -3.65 -7.90 -6.92
CA GLU A 29 -4.59 -7.26 -6.02
C GLU A 29 -3.87 -6.27 -5.09
N ALA A 30 -2.77 -6.70 -4.45
CA ALA A 30 -1.93 -5.84 -3.62
C ALA A 30 -1.41 -4.61 -4.38
N LEU A 31 -0.88 -4.82 -5.60
CA LEU A 31 -0.35 -3.75 -6.44
C LEU A 31 -1.44 -2.76 -6.85
N ALA A 32 -2.67 -3.21 -7.09
CA ALA A 32 -3.81 -2.35 -7.38
C ALA A 32 -4.18 -1.47 -6.16
N LEU A 33 -4.19 -2.06 -4.96
CA LEU A 33 -4.45 -1.33 -3.70
C LEU A 33 -3.37 -0.28 -3.43
N ILE A 34 -2.09 -0.63 -3.59
CA ILE A 34 -0.97 0.31 -3.47
C ILE A 34 -1.08 1.42 -4.51
N GLY A 35 -1.38 1.06 -5.76
CA GLY A 35 -1.58 2.03 -6.84
C GLY A 35 -2.71 3.03 -6.56
N ALA A 36 -3.73 2.65 -5.80
CA ALA A 36 -4.77 3.58 -5.36
C ALA A 36 -4.24 4.64 -4.39
N ILE A 37 -3.32 4.28 -3.48
CA ILE A 37 -2.66 5.22 -2.56
C ILE A 37 -1.84 6.25 -3.36
N ASP A 38 -1.07 5.78 -4.34
CA ASP A 38 -0.24 6.67 -5.18
C ASP A 38 -1.07 7.64 -6.02
N LYS A 39 -2.28 7.24 -6.46
CA LYS A 39 -3.23 8.13 -7.15
C LYS A 39 -3.72 9.26 -6.25
N GLU A 40 -4.05 8.97 -4.99
CA GLU A 40 -4.48 10.00 -4.04
C GLU A 40 -3.33 10.97 -3.73
N GLU A 41 -2.11 10.46 -3.55
CA GLU A 41 -0.93 11.31 -3.30
C GLU A 41 -0.59 12.17 -4.53
N ALA A 42 -0.73 11.64 -5.75
CA ALA A 42 -0.58 12.40 -6.98
C ALA A 42 -1.61 13.54 -7.09
N TRP A 43 -2.85 13.32 -6.64
CA TRP A 43 -3.88 14.38 -6.58
C TRP A 43 -3.48 15.48 -5.60
N ILE A 44 -3.02 15.12 -4.41
CA ILE A 44 -2.54 16.07 -3.38
C ILE A 44 -1.38 16.90 -3.92
N ARG A 45 -0.42 16.26 -4.60
CA ARG A 45 0.71 16.92 -5.26
C ARG A 45 0.25 17.87 -6.37
N LYS A 46 -0.70 17.46 -7.21
CA LYS A 46 -1.26 18.30 -8.29
C LYS A 46 -1.96 19.54 -7.73
N LYS A 47 -2.59 19.43 -6.56
CA LYS A 47 -3.21 20.55 -5.85
C LYS A 47 -2.22 21.43 -5.08
N ARG A 48 -0.93 21.07 -5.06
CA ARG A 48 0.14 21.78 -4.34
C ARG A 48 -0.24 22.06 -2.87
N LEU A 49 -0.88 21.09 -2.22
CA LEU A 49 -1.22 21.23 -0.81
C LEU A 49 0.04 21.09 0.04
N GLU A 50 0.15 21.94 1.06
CA GLU A 50 1.29 21.99 1.96
C GLU A 50 0.85 22.03 3.42
N GLY A 51 1.79 21.73 4.33
CA GLY A 51 1.59 21.81 5.77
C GLY A 51 0.32 21.10 6.26
N PRO A 52 -0.48 21.75 7.13
CA PRO A 52 -1.71 21.16 7.67
C PRO A 52 -2.75 20.75 6.62
N LYS A 53 -2.86 21.48 5.50
CA LYS A 53 -3.82 21.15 4.43
C LYS A 53 -3.46 19.85 3.74
N LYS A 54 -2.16 19.61 3.52
CA LYS A 54 -1.66 18.33 3.00
C LYS A 54 -1.97 17.19 3.95
N LEU A 55 -1.76 17.39 5.26
CA LEU A 55 -2.04 16.37 6.27
C LEU A 55 -3.53 16.03 6.32
N ALA A 56 -4.41 17.03 6.32
CA ALA A 56 -5.85 16.83 6.29
C ALA A 56 -6.29 16.04 5.04
N ALA A 57 -5.79 16.42 3.86
CA ALA A 57 -6.08 15.71 2.62
C ALA A 57 -5.59 14.26 2.63
N ARG A 58 -4.41 13.98 3.21
CA ARG A 58 -3.93 12.61 3.39
C ARG A 58 -4.82 11.80 4.35
N ARG A 59 -5.25 12.40 5.45
CA ARG A 59 -6.17 11.75 6.41
C ARG A 59 -7.52 11.41 5.75
N GLU A 60 -8.07 12.34 4.98
CA GLU A 60 -9.36 12.15 4.31
C GLU A 60 -9.25 11.12 3.17
N ARG A 61 -8.18 11.20 2.35
CA ARG A 61 -8.11 10.49 1.07
C ARG A 61 -7.23 9.26 1.08
N CYS A 62 -6.05 9.34 1.70
CA CYS A 62 -5.09 8.24 1.71
C CYS A 62 -5.41 7.23 2.82
N GLU A 63 -5.84 7.68 3.99
CA GLU A 63 -6.10 6.80 5.15
C GLU A 63 -7.09 5.65 4.86
N PRO A 64 -8.21 5.88 4.15
CA PRO A 64 -9.11 4.78 3.76
C PRO A 64 -8.45 3.77 2.80
N ARG A 65 -7.55 4.22 1.91
CA ARG A 65 -6.83 3.34 0.97
C ARG A 65 -5.80 2.49 1.70
N VAL A 66 -5.09 3.09 2.65
CA VAL A 66 -4.14 2.38 3.53
C VAL A 66 -4.88 1.34 4.36
N ARG A 67 -6.05 1.68 4.92
CA ARG A 67 -6.88 0.71 5.65
C ARG A 67 -7.36 -0.44 4.77
N ALA A 68 -7.78 -0.17 3.54
CA ALA A 68 -8.18 -1.21 2.60
C ALA A 68 -7.02 -2.19 2.29
N PHE A 69 -5.80 -1.67 2.11
CA PHE A 69 -4.61 -2.50 1.94
C PHE A 69 -4.36 -3.41 3.16
N TRP A 70 -4.43 -2.87 4.37
CA TRP A 70 -4.24 -3.68 5.59
C TRP A 70 -5.34 -4.71 5.81
N GLY A 71 -6.61 -4.36 5.57
CA GLY A 71 -7.70 -5.32 5.63
C GLY A 71 -7.52 -6.48 4.64
N TRP A 72 -7.04 -6.19 3.44
CA TRP A 72 -6.66 -7.21 2.47
C TRP A 72 -5.49 -8.07 2.97
N CYS A 73 -4.45 -7.50 3.57
CA CYS A 73 -3.36 -8.27 4.18
C CYS A 73 -3.88 -9.24 5.25
N ASP A 74 -4.80 -8.80 6.12
CA ASP A 74 -5.41 -9.65 7.15
C ASP A 74 -6.21 -10.80 6.54
N GLU A 75 -6.88 -10.58 5.41
CA GLU A 75 -7.54 -11.65 4.64
C GLU A 75 -6.52 -12.63 4.05
N GLN A 76 -5.44 -12.15 3.43
CA GLN A 76 -4.40 -13.02 2.89
C GLN A 76 -3.72 -13.86 3.98
N CYS A 77 -3.45 -13.30 5.16
CA CYS A 77 -2.85 -14.04 6.28
C CYS A 77 -3.78 -15.14 6.84
N ARG A 78 -5.08 -15.08 6.57
CA ARG A 78 -6.06 -16.10 6.99
C ARG A 78 -6.29 -17.19 5.95
N ARG A 79 -5.63 -17.10 4.79
CA ARG A 79 -5.67 -18.14 3.76
C ARG A 79 -5.07 -19.45 4.29
N THR A 80 -5.80 -20.54 4.12
CA THR A 80 -5.35 -21.90 4.49
C THR A 80 -4.73 -22.64 3.32
N ASP A 81 -4.81 -22.09 2.11
CA ASP A 81 -4.29 -22.65 0.86
C ASP A 81 -2.85 -22.21 0.55
N LEU A 82 -2.20 -21.48 1.46
CA LEU A 82 -0.80 -21.07 1.31
C LEU A 82 0.13 -22.28 1.41
N LEU A 83 0.87 -22.54 0.34
CA LEU A 83 1.93 -23.55 0.33
C LEU A 83 3.23 -22.95 0.89
N PRO A 84 4.06 -23.74 1.59
CA PRO A 84 5.39 -23.30 1.94
C PRO A 84 6.19 -23.03 0.66
N SER A 85 6.70 -21.81 0.53
CA SER A 85 7.57 -21.34 -0.55
C SER A 85 9.03 -21.68 -0.32
#